data_AF-A0A2E1AB40-F1
#
_entry.id   AF-A0A2E1AB40-F1
#
_cell.length_a   1.000
_cell.length_b   1.000
_cell.length_c   1.000
_cell.angle_alpha   90.00
_cell.angle_beta   90.00
_cell.angle_gamma   90.00
#
_symmetry.space_group_name_H-M   'P 1'
#
loop_
_entity.id
_entity.type
_entity.pdbx_description
1 polymer ?
#
loop_
_entity_poly.entity_id
_entity_poly.type
_entity_poly.pdbx_seq_one_letter_code
_entity_poly.pdbx_strand_id
1 'polypeptide(L)'
;MSDTPSKPPSKLGIRLNRLLYRFAKNWHRFVIGFLSLLVAGVFAAPILMNLGLTGPANVLYVIYAPLCHQFGFRSLYIGGEQLAYPREQADSGLRPYEDYVLNDPEFTESYDYWYEFSYHRPLGRDLVMDDLTNFTLPLQLASKAFPGNARMGYKTAVCQRDLSIYSGMLVFMLVYTLPYVRPRLRPLPFLLFIIIGIGPIGLDGVSQLLGYPPFEYWPPRETLPQFRVITGFLFGFTGGWLAFPLLDINMRDIQRQIAAKFARANMPLNLK
;
A
#
# COMPACT_ATOMS: atom_id res chain seq x y z
N MET A 1 -3.48 -52.98 17.27
CA MET A 1 -3.92 -51.61 16.91
C MET A 1 -4.91 -51.75 15.77
N SER A 2 -6.20 -51.49 16.01
CA SER A 2 -7.24 -51.67 15.01
C SER A 2 -7.21 -50.54 13.98
N ASP A 3 -6.80 -50.87 12.76
CA ASP A 3 -7.11 -50.08 11.56
C ASP A 3 -8.62 -50.14 11.33
N THR A 4 -9.34 -49.17 11.90
CA THR A 4 -10.72 -48.93 11.47
C THR A 4 -10.67 -48.32 10.08
N PRO A 5 -11.41 -48.87 9.09
CA PRO A 5 -11.39 -48.32 7.74
C PRO A 5 -11.94 -46.90 7.77
N SER A 6 -11.05 -45.93 7.55
CA SER A 6 -11.44 -44.52 7.42
C SER A 6 -12.54 -44.41 6.36
N LYS A 7 -13.66 -43.75 6.69
CA LYS A 7 -14.77 -43.53 5.74
C LYS A 7 -14.23 -43.09 4.38
N PRO A 8 -14.74 -43.63 3.26
CA PRO A 8 -14.29 -43.25 1.93
C PRO A 8 -14.42 -41.73 1.76
N PRO A 9 -13.39 -41.04 1.25
CA PRO A 9 -13.38 -39.59 1.19
C PRO A 9 -14.52 -39.11 0.27
N SER A 10 -15.26 -38.11 0.73
CA SER A 10 -16.36 -37.54 -0.04
C SER A 10 -15.86 -36.95 -1.37
N LYS A 11 -16.68 -36.99 -2.43
CA LYS A 11 -16.36 -36.38 -3.73
C LYS A 11 -15.96 -34.90 -3.58
N LEU A 12 -16.63 -34.18 -2.68
CA LEU A 12 -16.29 -32.80 -2.33
C LEU A 12 -14.90 -32.70 -1.70
N GLY A 13 -14.58 -33.56 -0.73
CA GLY A 13 -13.26 -33.59 -0.09
C GLY A 13 -12.12 -33.84 -1.08
N ILE A 14 -12.31 -34.74 -2.06
CA ILE A 14 -11.33 -34.98 -3.13
C ILE A 14 -11.12 -33.72 -3.98
N ARG A 15 -12.22 -33.06 -4.39
CA ARG A 15 -12.16 -31.81 -5.19
C ARG A 15 -11.44 -30.70 -4.43
N LEU A 16 -11.76 -30.48 -3.16
CA LEU A 16 -11.14 -29.47 -2.32
C LEU A 16 -9.64 -29.71 -2.14
N ASN A 17 -9.21 -30.96 -1.88
CA ASN A 17 -7.78 -31.26 -1.76
C ASN A 17 -7.02 -31.01 -3.08
N ARG A 18 -7.62 -31.32 -4.24
CA ARG A 18 -7.01 -31.01 -5.55
C ARG A 18 -6.90 -29.49 -5.77
N LEU A 19 -7.95 -28.74 -5.43
CA LEU A 19 -7.93 -27.28 -5.52
C LEU A 19 -6.85 -26.67 -4.61
N LEU A 20 -6.79 -27.10 -3.36
CA LEU A 20 -5.77 -26.67 -2.39
C LEU A 20 -4.36 -27.01 -2.86
N TYR A 21 -4.15 -28.20 -3.43
CA TYR A 21 -2.84 -28.56 -4.00
C TYR A 21 -2.47 -27.64 -5.17
N ARG A 22 -3.40 -27.37 -6.10
CA ARG A 22 -3.16 -26.45 -7.23
C ARG A 22 -2.87 -25.03 -6.76
N PHE A 23 -3.59 -24.56 -5.74
CA PHE A 23 -3.33 -23.28 -5.11
C PHE A 23 -1.94 -23.26 -4.48
N ALA A 24 -1.61 -24.23 -3.60
CA ALA A 24 -0.32 -24.32 -2.94
C ALA A 24 0.85 -24.47 -3.92
N LYS A 25 0.66 -25.09 -5.09
CA LYS A 25 1.68 -25.18 -6.14
C LYS A 25 1.89 -23.83 -6.86
N ASN A 26 0.81 -23.09 -7.11
CA ASN A 26 0.82 -21.86 -7.90
C ASN A 26 0.69 -20.57 -7.06
N TRP A 27 0.79 -20.65 -5.73
CA TRP A 27 0.54 -19.55 -4.80
C TRP A 27 1.28 -18.26 -5.18
N HIS A 28 2.52 -18.41 -5.66
CA HIS A 28 3.36 -17.31 -6.08
C HIS A 28 2.77 -16.49 -7.24
N ARG A 29 2.09 -17.13 -8.18
CA ARG A 29 1.40 -16.46 -9.30
C ARG A 29 0.22 -15.64 -8.81
N PHE A 30 -0.52 -16.15 -7.81
CA PHE A 30 -1.61 -15.41 -7.19
C PHE A 30 -1.09 -14.17 -6.46
N VAL A 31 0.00 -14.30 -5.70
CA VAL A 31 0.62 -13.16 -5.01
C VAL A 31 1.15 -12.12 -6.00
N ILE A 32 1.86 -12.54 -7.04
CA ILE A 32 2.34 -11.62 -8.09
C ILE A 32 1.15 -10.94 -8.78
N GLY A 33 0.13 -11.71 -9.19
CA GLY A 33 -1.07 -11.16 -9.84
C GLY A 33 -1.79 -10.15 -8.94
N PHE A 34 -2.00 -10.49 -7.68
CA PHE A 34 -2.63 -9.60 -6.71
C PHE A 34 -1.82 -8.31 -6.49
N LEU A 35 -0.52 -8.41 -6.21
CA LEU A 35 0.34 -7.23 -6.01
C LEU A 35 0.47 -6.38 -7.29
N SER A 36 0.51 -7.01 -8.46
CA SER A 36 0.55 -6.31 -9.75
C SER A 36 -0.75 -5.55 -10.00
N LEU A 37 -1.90 -6.17 -9.75
CA LEU A 37 -3.21 -5.52 -9.86
C LEU A 37 -3.35 -4.38 -8.84
N LEU A 38 -2.84 -4.58 -7.63
CA LEU A 38 -2.82 -3.54 -6.59
C LEU A 38 -1.99 -2.33 -7.04
N VAL A 39 -0.73 -2.54 -7.45
CA VAL A 39 0.14 -1.44 -7.90
C VAL A 39 -0.41 -0.78 -9.17
N ALA A 40 -0.89 -1.56 -10.14
CA ALA A 40 -1.48 -1.02 -11.36
C ALA A 40 -2.74 -0.19 -11.08
N GLY A 41 -3.61 -0.66 -10.17
CA GLY A 41 -4.82 0.06 -9.78
C GLY A 41 -4.53 1.41 -9.11
N VAL A 42 -3.42 1.52 -8.37
CA VAL A 42 -2.98 2.79 -7.77
C VAL A 42 -2.68 3.86 -8.83
N PHE A 43 -2.02 3.48 -9.93
CA PHE A 43 -1.72 4.38 -11.05
C PHE A 43 -2.92 4.56 -11.99
N ALA A 44 -3.82 3.58 -12.08
CA ALA A 44 -5.01 3.69 -12.91
C ALA A 44 -5.92 4.86 -12.47
N ALA A 45 -6.03 5.14 -11.16
CA ALA A 45 -6.87 6.23 -10.66
C ALA A 45 -6.50 7.62 -11.22
N PRO A 46 -5.25 8.11 -11.08
CA PRO A 46 -4.86 9.40 -11.66
C PRO A 46 -4.85 9.39 -13.19
N ILE A 47 -4.56 8.25 -13.85
CA ILE A 47 -4.64 8.15 -15.32
C ILE A 47 -6.09 8.33 -15.78
N LEU A 48 -7.06 7.67 -15.13
CA LEU A 48 -8.48 7.80 -15.46
C LEU A 48 -8.99 9.23 -15.19
N MET A 49 -8.57 9.86 -14.09
CA MET A 49 -8.86 11.28 -13.86
C MET A 49 -8.32 12.17 -14.98
N ASN A 50 -7.07 11.97 -15.39
CA ASN A 50 -6.45 12.74 -16.46
C ASN A 50 -7.12 12.52 -17.84
N LEU A 51 -7.79 11.40 -18.03
CA LEU A 51 -8.60 11.10 -19.22
C LEU A 51 -10.06 11.59 -19.10
N GLY A 52 -10.44 12.27 -18.02
CA GLY A 52 -11.80 12.73 -17.77
C GLY A 52 -12.78 11.62 -17.31
N LEU A 53 -12.30 10.41 -17.06
CA LEU A 53 -13.09 9.27 -16.58
C LEU A 53 -13.23 9.31 -15.04
N THR A 54 -13.83 10.38 -14.54
CA THR A 54 -13.91 10.69 -13.11
C THR A 54 -14.68 9.64 -12.30
N GLY A 55 -15.80 9.11 -12.83
CA GLY A 55 -16.59 8.07 -12.17
C GLY A 55 -15.77 6.81 -11.83
N PRO A 56 -15.17 6.14 -12.83
CA PRO A 56 -14.27 5.00 -12.60
C PRO A 56 -13.07 5.33 -11.70
N ALA A 57 -12.48 6.52 -11.83
CA ALA A 57 -11.37 6.93 -10.98
C ALA A 57 -11.78 7.04 -9.50
N ASN A 58 -12.94 7.64 -9.22
CA ASN A 58 -13.49 7.77 -7.87
C ASN A 58 -13.77 6.42 -7.22
N VAL A 59 -14.22 5.42 -7.99
CA VAL A 59 -14.36 4.05 -7.49
C VAL A 59 -13.02 3.49 -7.01
N LEU A 60 -11.94 3.72 -7.76
CA LEU A 60 -10.60 3.31 -7.32
C LEU A 60 -10.18 4.04 -6.05
N TYR A 61 -10.31 5.38 -5.99
CA TYR A 61 -10.00 6.11 -4.75
C TYR A 61 -10.75 5.57 -3.54
N VAL A 62 -12.04 5.23 -3.68
CA VAL A 62 -12.84 4.63 -2.60
C VAL A 62 -12.33 3.24 -2.20
N ILE A 63 -12.01 2.38 -3.16
CA ILE A 63 -11.47 1.04 -2.89
C ILE A 63 -10.13 1.12 -2.14
N TYR A 64 -9.28 2.10 -2.45
CA TYR A 64 -7.98 2.28 -1.80
C TYR A 64 -8.02 3.09 -0.50
N ALA A 65 -9.12 3.80 -0.20
CA ALA A 65 -9.24 4.64 0.99
C ALA A 65 -9.04 3.92 2.34
N PRO A 66 -9.36 2.61 2.51
CA PRO A 66 -9.04 1.86 3.73
C PRO A 66 -7.55 1.50 3.86
N LEU A 67 -6.81 1.49 2.74
CA LEU A 67 -5.40 1.10 2.71
C LEU A 67 -4.46 2.28 2.98
N CYS A 68 -4.92 3.50 2.71
CA CYS A 68 -4.12 4.71 2.83
C CYS A 68 -4.99 5.93 3.16
N HIS A 69 -4.43 6.90 3.87
CA HIS A 69 -5.09 8.18 4.11
C HIS A 69 -5.22 9.08 2.87
N GLN A 70 -4.47 8.80 1.79
CA GLN A 70 -4.55 9.51 0.49
C GLN A 70 -4.30 11.02 0.56
N PHE A 71 -3.52 11.49 1.53
CA PHE A 71 -3.16 12.90 1.63
C PHE A 71 -2.42 13.37 0.38
N GLY A 72 -2.93 14.44 -0.26
CA GLY A 72 -2.34 15.03 -1.46
C GLY A 72 -0.83 15.28 -1.30
N PHE A 73 -0.42 15.93 -0.22
CA PHE A 73 0.99 16.24 0.05
C PHE A 73 1.92 15.04 0.36
N ARG A 74 1.39 13.82 0.36
CA ARG A 74 2.15 12.57 0.50
C ARG A 74 1.99 11.62 -0.69
N SER A 75 1.27 12.01 -1.74
CA SER A 75 1.00 11.19 -2.93
C SER A 75 1.91 11.56 -4.11
N LEU A 76 2.04 10.65 -5.07
CA LEU A 76 2.61 10.98 -6.38
C LEU A 76 1.50 11.53 -7.28
N TYR A 77 1.87 12.35 -8.25
CA TYR A 77 0.93 12.94 -9.21
C TYR A 77 1.30 12.56 -10.64
N ILE A 78 0.28 12.44 -11.49
CA ILE A 78 0.43 12.20 -12.93
C ILE A 78 -0.25 13.32 -13.70
N GLY A 79 0.44 13.83 -14.72
CA GLY A 79 -0.09 14.83 -15.64
C GLY A 79 0.02 16.28 -15.15
N GLY A 80 0.83 16.55 -14.12
CA GLY A 80 0.99 17.89 -13.55
C GLY A 80 2.39 18.47 -13.63
N GLU A 81 2.56 19.66 -13.05
CA GLU A 81 3.85 20.39 -12.98
C GLU A 81 4.95 19.63 -12.20
N GLN A 82 4.58 18.90 -11.14
CA GLN A 82 5.51 18.17 -10.28
C GLN A 82 5.03 16.73 -10.04
N LEU A 83 5.95 15.79 -9.82
CA LEU A 83 5.63 14.40 -9.46
C LEU A 83 5.17 14.25 -8.00
N ALA A 84 5.49 15.24 -7.16
CA ALA A 84 5.11 15.30 -5.76
C ALA A 84 4.99 16.76 -5.33
N TYR A 85 4.07 17.03 -4.41
CA TYR A 85 3.84 18.35 -3.83
C TYR A 85 3.99 18.23 -2.32
N PRO A 86 5.21 18.18 -1.77
CA PRO A 86 5.41 18.09 -0.33
C PRO A 86 4.99 19.38 0.36
N ARG A 87 4.72 19.30 1.67
CA ARG A 87 4.43 20.47 2.49
C ARG A 87 5.64 21.40 2.59
N GLU A 88 5.41 22.68 2.81
CA GLU A 88 6.47 23.70 2.97
C GLU A 88 7.51 23.29 4.03
N GLN A 89 7.04 22.78 5.18
CA GLN A 89 7.87 22.32 6.30
C GLN A 89 8.81 21.14 5.96
N ALA A 90 8.62 20.47 4.82
CA ALA A 90 9.53 19.42 4.37
C ALA A 90 10.84 19.98 3.80
N ASP A 91 10.90 21.28 3.47
CA ASP A 91 12.06 21.97 2.89
C ASP A 91 12.69 21.18 1.72
N SER A 92 11.84 20.78 0.78
CA SER A 92 12.22 19.86 -0.28
C SER A 92 12.88 20.52 -1.50
N GLY A 93 12.88 21.85 -1.56
CA GLY A 93 13.21 22.63 -2.76
C GLY A 93 12.15 22.58 -3.87
N LEU A 94 11.10 21.75 -3.73
CA LEU A 94 9.92 21.78 -4.60
C LEU A 94 8.96 22.88 -4.16
N ARG A 95 8.12 23.35 -5.11
CA ARG A 95 7.08 24.31 -4.75
C ARG A 95 6.06 23.63 -3.81
N PRO A 96 5.78 24.21 -2.62
CA PRO A 96 4.98 23.55 -1.58
C PRO A 96 3.56 23.20 -2.01
N TYR A 97 2.96 22.19 -1.40
CA TYR A 97 1.56 21.84 -1.59
C TYR A 97 0.62 23.02 -1.33
N GLU A 98 0.88 23.75 -0.26
CA GLU A 98 0.09 24.87 0.22
C GLU A 98 -0.07 25.94 -0.87
N ASP A 99 1.00 26.24 -1.62
CA ASP A 99 1.01 27.22 -2.72
C ASP A 99 0.07 26.86 -3.87
N TYR A 100 -0.13 25.56 -4.13
CA TYR A 100 -0.99 25.13 -5.23
C TYR A 100 -2.46 25.15 -4.85
N VAL A 101 -2.77 24.90 -3.58
CA VAL A 101 -4.14 24.67 -3.13
C VAL A 101 -4.78 25.90 -2.48
N LEU A 102 -3.98 26.86 -1.99
CA LEU A 102 -4.47 28.07 -1.32
C LEU A 102 -5.51 28.85 -2.14
N ASN A 103 -5.30 28.94 -3.46
CA ASN A 103 -6.17 29.67 -4.38
C ASN A 103 -6.90 28.74 -5.35
N ASP A 104 -6.90 27.44 -5.09
CA ASP A 104 -7.63 26.49 -5.93
C ASP A 104 -9.10 26.45 -5.48
N PRO A 105 -10.07 26.75 -6.36
CA PRO A 105 -11.48 26.80 -5.99
C PRO A 105 -12.02 25.47 -5.46
N GLU A 106 -11.65 24.35 -6.09
CA GLU A 106 -12.12 23.01 -5.70
C GLU A 106 -11.56 22.61 -4.33
N PHE A 107 -10.29 22.90 -4.08
CA PHE A 107 -9.69 22.64 -2.78
C PHE A 107 -10.27 23.55 -1.69
N THR A 108 -10.46 24.84 -1.98
CA THR A 108 -11.00 25.80 -1.00
C THR A 108 -12.42 25.43 -0.60
N GLU A 109 -13.28 25.08 -1.55
CA GLU A 109 -14.62 24.55 -1.27
C GLU A 109 -14.56 23.26 -0.43
N SER A 110 -13.64 22.35 -0.76
CA SER A 110 -13.44 21.14 0.04
C SER A 110 -12.98 21.45 1.46
N TYR A 111 -12.08 22.42 1.62
CA TYR A 111 -11.57 22.84 2.92
C TYR A 111 -12.66 23.45 3.78
N ASP A 112 -13.47 24.36 3.23
CA ASP A 112 -14.59 24.99 3.93
C ASP A 112 -15.61 23.95 4.43
N TYR A 113 -15.95 22.98 3.57
CA TYR A 113 -16.83 21.87 3.94
C TYR A 113 -16.27 21.07 5.13
N TRP A 114 -15.00 20.68 5.07
CA TRP A 114 -14.38 19.88 6.13
C TRP A 114 -14.10 20.70 7.40
N TYR A 115 -13.89 22.01 7.28
CA TYR A 115 -13.80 22.93 8.40
C TYR A 115 -15.14 22.98 9.15
N GLU A 116 -16.24 23.22 8.44
CA GLU A 116 -17.57 23.26 9.02
C GLU A 116 -17.95 21.93 9.67
N PHE A 117 -17.64 20.81 8.99
CA PHE A 117 -17.83 19.47 9.56
C PHE A 117 -17.05 19.27 10.86
N SER A 118 -15.80 19.72 10.91
CA SER A 118 -14.90 19.47 12.06
C SER A 118 -15.17 20.38 13.26
N TYR A 119 -15.61 21.62 13.02
CA TYR A 119 -15.76 22.65 14.05
C TYR A 119 -17.19 23.12 14.28
N HIS A 120 -18.16 22.57 13.54
CA HIS A 120 -19.59 22.93 13.61
C HIS A 120 -19.87 24.43 13.42
N ARG A 121 -19.06 25.10 12.60
CA ARG A 121 -19.19 26.51 12.22
C ARG A 121 -18.49 26.78 10.89
N PRO A 122 -18.97 27.72 10.06
CA PRO A 122 -18.28 28.07 8.82
C PRO A 122 -16.91 28.71 9.12
N LEU A 123 -15.98 28.63 8.16
CA LEU A 123 -14.71 29.36 8.24
C LEU A 123 -14.97 30.88 8.25
N GLY A 124 -15.92 31.34 7.43
CA GLY A 124 -16.43 32.72 7.43
C GLY A 124 -15.45 33.78 6.90
N ARG A 125 -14.34 33.35 6.32
CA ARG A 125 -13.31 34.17 5.68
C ARG A 125 -12.61 33.33 4.61
N ASP A 126 -11.85 33.99 3.75
CA ASP A 126 -11.01 33.30 2.78
C ASP A 126 -9.93 32.44 3.47
N LEU A 127 -9.57 31.35 2.81
CA LEU A 127 -8.49 30.45 3.21
C LEU A 127 -7.15 31.19 3.17
N VAL A 128 -6.36 31.09 4.24
CA VAL A 128 -5.03 31.71 4.32
C VAL A 128 -3.94 30.65 4.60
N MET A 129 -2.67 31.00 4.36
CA MET A 129 -1.57 30.04 4.53
C MET A 129 -1.46 29.45 5.95
N ASP A 130 -1.78 30.22 6.99
CA ASP A 130 -1.75 29.73 8.37
C ASP A 130 -2.70 28.53 8.60
N ASP A 131 -3.82 28.49 7.87
CA ASP A 131 -4.79 27.37 7.93
C ASP A 131 -4.19 26.06 7.39
N LEU A 132 -3.27 26.18 6.42
CA LEU A 132 -2.62 25.07 5.74
C LEU A 132 -1.26 24.69 6.37
N THR A 133 -0.73 25.54 7.26
CA THR A 133 0.56 25.33 7.94
C THR A 133 0.44 24.31 9.08
N ASN A 134 -0.72 24.21 9.71
CA ASN A 134 -0.93 23.26 10.81
C ASN A 134 -1.58 21.98 10.30
N PHE A 135 -1.21 20.83 10.89
CA PHE A 135 -1.74 19.51 10.51
C PHE A 135 -3.15 19.27 11.11
N THR A 136 -4.08 20.13 10.76
CA THR A 136 -5.45 20.15 11.30
C THR A 136 -6.31 19.05 10.68
N LEU A 137 -7.43 18.70 11.34
CA LEU A 137 -8.38 17.73 10.79
C LEU A 137 -9.00 18.19 9.46
N PRO A 138 -9.41 19.47 9.28
CA PRO A 138 -9.88 19.96 7.98
C PRO A 138 -8.84 19.82 6.88
N LEU A 139 -7.58 20.18 7.13
CA LEU A 139 -6.51 20.02 6.16
C LEU A 139 -6.35 18.57 5.73
N GLN A 140 -6.35 17.64 6.69
CA GLN A 140 -6.21 16.20 6.41
C GLN A 140 -7.36 15.66 5.56
N LEU A 141 -8.60 16.04 5.88
CA LEU A 141 -9.79 15.56 5.18
C LEU A 141 -9.95 16.22 3.80
N ALA A 142 -9.70 17.52 3.67
CA ALA A 142 -9.69 18.23 2.40
C ALA A 142 -8.59 17.69 1.47
N SER A 143 -7.38 17.49 2.00
CA SER A 143 -6.27 16.90 1.23
C SER A 143 -6.53 15.43 0.84
N LYS A 144 -7.34 14.71 1.61
CA LYS A 144 -7.82 13.37 1.25
C LYS A 144 -8.88 13.43 0.15
N ALA A 145 -9.83 14.34 0.26
CA ALA A 145 -10.94 14.48 -0.70
C ALA A 145 -10.49 15.04 -2.06
N PHE A 146 -9.51 15.96 -2.07
CA PHE A 146 -9.04 16.62 -3.28
C PHE A 146 -8.18 15.68 -4.14
N PRO A 147 -8.63 15.26 -5.34
CA PRO A 147 -7.88 14.34 -6.21
C PRO A 147 -6.75 15.02 -6.98
N GLY A 148 -6.73 16.35 -7.05
CA GLY A 148 -5.85 17.13 -7.92
C GLY A 148 -6.65 17.85 -9.01
N ASN A 149 -5.95 18.62 -9.84
CA ASN A 149 -6.54 19.47 -10.87
C ASN A 149 -5.63 19.46 -12.13
N ALA A 150 -6.03 20.20 -13.18
CA ALA A 150 -5.27 20.25 -14.44
C ALA A 150 -3.83 20.78 -14.29
N ARG A 151 -3.55 21.56 -13.24
CA ARG A 151 -2.22 22.14 -12.99
C ARG A 151 -1.33 21.20 -12.19
N MET A 152 -1.86 20.63 -11.11
CA MET A 152 -1.16 19.69 -10.25
C MET A 152 -1.07 18.29 -10.86
N GLY A 153 -1.90 18.00 -11.86
CA GLY A 153 -2.24 16.64 -12.25
C GLY A 153 -3.08 15.98 -11.17
N TYR A 154 -3.21 14.66 -11.25
CA TYR A 154 -4.02 13.88 -10.31
C TYR A 154 -3.17 12.95 -9.46
N LYS A 155 -3.54 12.81 -8.19
CA LYS A 155 -2.78 12.04 -7.21
C LYS A 155 -2.99 10.53 -7.35
N THR A 156 -2.00 9.74 -6.96
CA THR A 156 -2.15 8.28 -6.88
C THR A 156 -3.19 7.87 -5.83
N ALA A 157 -3.83 6.71 -6.02
CA ALA A 157 -4.86 6.23 -5.10
C ALA A 157 -4.34 5.86 -3.69
N VAL A 158 -3.03 5.80 -3.49
CA VAL A 158 -2.37 5.69 -2.18
C VAL A 158 -1.15 6.62 -2.15
N CYS A 159 -0.59 6.82 -0.96
CA CYS A 159 0.58 7.68 -0.77
C CYS A 159 1.85 7.05 -1.37
N GLN A 160 2.89 7.88 -1.53
CA GLN A 160 4.23 7.49 -2.00
C GLN A 160 4.80 6.30 -1.23
N ARG A 161 4.60 6.28 0.10
CA ARG A 161 5.10 5.23 0.99
C ARG A 161 4.42 3.90 0.74
N ASP A 162 3.09 3.86 0.76
CA ASP A 162 2.33 2.60 0.60
C ASP A 162 2.53 2.02 -0.80
N LEU A 163 2.52 2.87 -1.83
CA LEU A 163 2.87 2.47 -3.19
C LEU A 163 4.27 1.83 -3.23
N SER A 164 5.25 2.42 -2.54
CA SER A 164 6.62 1.89 -2.49
C SER A 164 6.71 0.59 -1.70
N ILE A 165 5.93 0.41 -0.64
CA ILE A 165 5.83 -0.84 0.12
C ILE A 165 5.33 -1.97 -0.79
N TYR A 166 4.18 -1.76 -1.45
CA TYR A 166 3.61 -2.78 -2.34
C TYR A 166 4.50 -3.07 -3.54
N SER A 167 5.15 -2.05 -4.10
CA SER A 167 6.12 -2.20 -5.18
C SER A 167 7.35 -2.99 -4.73
N GLY A 168 7.89 -2.71 -3.53
CA GLY A 168 9.00 -3.45 -2.93
C GLY A 168 8.67 -4.92 -2.71
N MET A 169 7.48 -5.21 -2.19
CA MET A 169 6.98 -6.59 -2.05
C MET A 169 6.86 -7.28 -3.41
N LEU A 170 6.31 -6.60 -4.42
CA LEU A 170 6.17 -7.14 -5.78
C LEU A 170 7.54 -7.45 -6.40
N VAL A 171 8.48 -6.51 -6.34
CA VAL A 171 9.84 -6.68 -6.84
C VAL A 171 10.53 -7.85 -6.16
N PHE A 172 10.46 -7.94 -4.83
CA PHE A 172 11.03 -9.08 -4.12
C PHE A 172 10.39 -10.40 -4.59
N MET A 173 9.06 -10.44 -4.75
CA MET A 173 8.37 -11.65 -5.19
C MET A 173 8.78 -12.08 -6.61
N LEU A 174 8.89 -11.12 -7.53
CA LEU A 174 9.38 -11.38 -8.89
C LEU A 174 10.78 -11.99 -8.85
N VAL A 175 11.70 -11.39 -8.09
CA VAL A 175 13.07 -11.91 -7.90
C VAL A 175 13.06 -13.28 -7.23
N TYR A 176 12.26 -13.48 -6.19
CA TYR A 176 12.17 -14.73 -5.45
C TYR A 176 11.68 -15.88 -6.34
N THR A 177 10.77 -15.62 -7.28
CA THR A 177 10.25 -16.66 -8.18
C THR A 177 11.22 -17.12 -9.26
N LEU A 178 12.35 -16.45 -9.44
CA LEU A 178 13.38 -16.85 -10.39
C LEU A 178 13.89 -18.27 -10.04
N PRO A 179 13.97 -19.20 -11.01
CA PRO A 179 14.26 -20.61 -10.75
C PRO A 179 15.58 -20.86 -10.00
N TYR A 180 16.57 -19.99 -10.17
CA TYR A 180 17.88 -20.08 -9.52
C TYR A 180 17.96 -19.39 -8.15
N VAL A 181 16.99 -18.52 -7.82
CA VAL A 181 16.90 -17.81 -6.53
C VAL A 181 16.04 -18.60 -5.54
N ARG A 182 14.82 -18.95 -5.95
CA ARG A 182 13.81 -19.62 -5.11
C ARG A 182 14.31 -20.81 -4.28
N PRO A 183 15.10 -21.75 -4.82
CA PRO A 183 15.53 -22.90 -4.03
C PRO A 183 16.65 -22.58 -3.03
N ARG A 184 17.34 -21.45 -3.17
CA ARG A 184 18.51 -21.07 -2.36
C ARG A 184 18.21 -20.02 -1.32
N LEU A 185 17.28 -19.12 -1.61
CA LEU A 185 16.99 -17.97 -0.77
C LEU A 185 16.19 -18.37 0.48
N ARG A 186 16.80 -18.19 1.65
CA ARG A 186 16.16 -18.40 2.95
C ARG A 186 15.39 -17.15 3.39
N PRO A 187 14.39 -17.29 4.29
CA PRO A 187 13.76 -16.13 4.93
C PRO A 187 14.80 -15.19 5.52
N LEU A 188 14.59 -13.89 5.37
CA LEU A 188 15.46 -12.89 6.00
C LEU A 188 15.45 -13.08 7.53
N PRO A 189 16.61 -13.12 8.21
CA PRO A 189 16.65 -13.13 9.67
C PRO A 189 15.82 -11.98 10.26
N PHE A 190 14.98 -12.28 11.25
CA PHE A 190 14.02 -11.32 11.79
C PHE A 190 14.68 -10.02 12.25
N LEU A 191 15.85 -10.09 12.90
CA LEU A 191 16.57 -8.89 13.34
C LEU A 191 17.01 -7.99 12.17
N LEU A 192 17.40 -8.56 11.02
CA LEU A 192 17.72 -7.77 9.84
C LEU A 192 16.49 -7.07 9.27
N PHE A 193 15.32 -7.72 9.31
CA PHE A 193 14.05 -7.07 8.96
C PHE A 193 13.73 -5.91 9.92
N ILE A 194 13.95 -6.08 11.23
CA ILE A 194 13.76 -5.00 12.20
C ILE A 194 14.68 -3.81 11.89
N ILE A 195 15.98 -4.06 11.67
CA ILE A 195 16.96 -2.99 11.50
C ILE A 195 16.81 -2.29 10.14
N ILE A 196 16.64 -3.04 9.05
CA ILE A 196 16.68 -2.49 7.68
C ILE A 196 15.27 -2.11 7.20
N GLY A 197 14.26 -2.92 7.54
CA GLY A 197 12.89 -2.70 7.12
C GLY A 197 12.14 -1.76 8.05
N ILE A 198 11.99 -2.15 9.32
CA ILE A 198 11.20 -1.39 10.30
C ILE A 198 11.93 -0.15 10.81
N GLY A 199 13.24 -0.23 11.03
CA GLY A 199 14.03 0.83 11.63
C GLY A 199 13.86 2.18 10.94
N PRO A 200 14.14 2.31 9.63
CA PRO A 200 14.06 3.58 8.92
C PRO A 200 12.63 4.15 8.85
N ILE A 201 11.64 3.33 8.47
CA ILE A 201 10.24 3.76 8.35
C ILE A 201 9.62 4.09 9.71
N GLY A 202 9.98 3.33 10.75
CA GLY A 202 9.53 3.53 12.13
C GLY A 202 10.14 4.78 12.74
N LEU A 203 11.46 4.99 12.58
CA LEU A 203 12.12 6.21 13.03
C LEU A 203 11.50 7.44 12.35
N ASP A 204 11.29 7.38 11.04
CA ASP A 204 10.69 8.48 10.29
C ASP A 204 9.23 8.75 10.71
N GLY A 205 8.41 7.71 10.87
CA GLY A 205 7.01 7.84 11.31
C GLY A 205 6.88 8.34 12.75
N VAL A 206 7.66 7.78 13.68
CA VAL A 206 7.72 8.25 15.08
C VAL A 206 8.24 9.68 15.13
N SER A 207 9.23 10.02 14.30
CA SER A 207 9.77 11.38 14.28
C SER A 207 8.72 12.43 13.89
N GLN A 208 7.84 12.09 12.95
CA GLN A 208 6.73 12.95 12.55
C GLN A 208 5.64 13.00 13.62
N LEU A 209 5.25 11.84 14.16
CA LEU A 209 4.20 11.74 15.17
C LEU A 209 4.50 12.61 16.40
N LEU A 210 5.74 12.58 16.88
CA LEU A 210 6.15 13.33 18.07
C LEU A 210 6.28 14.85 17.82
N GLY A 211 6.30 15.28 16.54
CA GLY A 211 6.29 16.69 16.17
C GLY A 211 4.89 17.31 16.04
N TYR A 212 3.83 16.50 16.16
CA TYR A 212 2.45 16.94 16.04
C TYR A 212 1.69 16.83 17.38
N PRO A 213 0.57 17.56 17.54
CA PRO A 213 -0.33 17.38 18.68
C PRO A 213 -0.75 15.90 18.81
N PRO A 214 -0.80 15.34 20.04
CA PRO A 214 -0.68 16.00 21.34
C PRO A 214 0.76 16.05 21.91
N PHE A 215 1.78 15.62 21.17
CA PHE A 215 3.13 15.43 21.74
C PHE A 215 4.00 16.68 21.66
N GLU A 216 4.12 17.29 20.47
CA GLU A 216 4.83 18.56 20.23
C GLU A 216 6.25 18.64 20.82
N TYR A 217 6.98 17.51 20.84
CA TYR A 217 8.35 17.46 21.41
C TYR A 217 9.38 18.22 20.59
N TRP A 218 9.09 18.50 19.32
CA TRP A 218 9.88 19.34 18.42
C TRP A 218 8.98 19.95 17.34
N PRO A 219 9.48 20.92 16.55
CA PRO A 219 8.68 21.54 15.49
C PRO A 219 8.08 20.51 14.51
N PRO A 220 6.84 20.74 14.04
CA PRO A 220 6.22 19.92 13.01
C PRO A 220 7.17 19.63 11.85
N ARG A 221 7.29 18.33 11.53
CA ARG A 221 8.21 17.84 10.51
C ARG A 221 7.41 17.04 9.48
N GLU A 222 7.75 17.25 8.23
CA GLU A 222 7.31 16.38 7.13
C GLU A 222 8.52 15.74 6.44
N THR A 223 8.34 14.48 6.02
CA THR A 223 9.40 13.73 5.34
C THR A 223 9.46 14.09 3.86
N LEU A 224 10.68 14.23 3.34
CA LEU A 224 10.93 14.41 1.92
C LEU A 224 10.36 13.24 1.08
N PRO A 225 9.83 13.51 -0.13
CA PRO A 225 9.26 12.46 -0.98
C PRO A 225 10.19 11.26 -1.22
N GLN A 226 11.46 11.50 -1.52
CA GLN A 226 12.46 10.45 -1.75
C GLN A 226 12.66 9.55 -0.52
N PHE A 227 12.66 10.12 0.68
CA PHE A 227 12.78 9.34 1.91
C PHE A 227 11.55 8.47 2.13
N ARG A 228 10.34 8.95 1.83
CA ARG A 228 9.10 8.14 1.90
C ARG A 228 9.16 6.95 0.94
N VAL A 229 9.66 7.15 -0.27
CA VAL A 229 9.84 6.09 -1.28
C VAL A 229 10.88 5.07 -0.83
N ILE A 230 12.07 5.52 -0.41
CA ILE A 230 13.17 4.63 -0.01
C ILE A 230 12.78 3.78 1.20
N THR A 231 12.28 4.42 2.26
CA THR A 231 11.91 3.71 3.51
C THR A 231 10.73 2.77 3.30
N GLY A 232 9.73 3.18 2.52
CA GLY A 232 8.61 2.31 2.12
C GLY A 232 9.09 1.09 1.31
N PHE A 233 9.94 1.31 0.30
CA PHE A 233 10.48 0.23 -0.52
C PHE A 233 11.31 -0.75 0.31
N LEU A 234 12.20 -0.26 1.18
CA LEU A 234 13.00 -1.11 2.06
C LEU A 234 12.12 -1.97 2.97
N PHE A 235 11.11 -1.38 3.60
CA PHE A 235 10.16 -2.11 4.44
C PHE A 235 9.41 -3.19 3.65
N GLY A 236 8.85 -2.84 2.48
CA GLY A 236 8.13 -3.79 1.63
C GLY A 236 9.01 -4.91 1.07
N PHE A 237 10.20 -4.58 0.58
CA PHE A 237 11.15 -5.54 0.02
C PHE A 237 11.64 -6.53 1.08
N THR A 238 12.11 -6.02 2.23
CA THR A 238 12.58 -6.87 3.33
C THR A 238 11.46 -7.65 4.01
N GLY A 239 10.25 -7.08 4.10
CA GLY A 239 9.05 -7.78 4.56
C GLY A 239 8.67 -8.93 3.63
N GLY A 240 8.71 -8.71 2.31
CA GLY A 240 8.58 -9.77 1.32
C GLY A 240 9.66 -10.85 1.47
N TRP A 241 10.90 -10.46 1.74
CA TRP A 241 12.01 -11.39 1.98
C TRP A 241 11.86 -12.23 3.25
N LEU A 242 11.31 -11.66 4.31
CA LEU A 242 10.95 -12.46 5.48
C LEU A 242 9.77 -13.40 5.19
N ALA A 243 8.68 -12.85 4.65
CA ALA A 243 7.38 -13.53 4.61
C ALA A 243 7.24 -14.57 3.48
N PHE A 244 7.68 -14.27 2.27
CA PHE A 244 7.41 -15.14 1.11
C PHE A 244 8.18 -16.45 1.11
N PRO A 245 9.48 -16.50 1.48
CA PRO A 245 10.16 -17.78 1.64
C PRO A 245 9.56 -18.62 2.78
N LEU A 246 9.13 -18.00 3.88
CA LEU A 246 8.42 -18.69 4.97
C LEU A 246 7.08 -19.27 4.50
N LEU A 247 6.31 -18.49 3.74
CA LEU A 247 5.07 -18.94 3.12
C LEU A 247 5.32 -20.09 2.14
N ASP A 248 6.41 -20.06 1.35
CA ASP A 248 6.75 -21.14 0.43
C ASP A 248 7.02 -22.46 1.14
N ILE A 249 7.66 -22.44 2.31
CA ILE A 249 7.88 -23.63 3.14
C ILE A 249 6.54 -24.24 3.52
N ASN A 250 5.62 -23.42 4.05
CA ASN A 250 4.28 -23.85 4.43
C ASN A 250 3.50 -24.41 3.22
N MET A 251 3.59 -23.76 2.05
CA MET A 251 2.92 -24.22 0.82
C MET A 251 3.49 -25.55 0.31
N ARG A 252 4.80 -25.78 0.43
CA ARG A 252 5.42 -27.07 0.10
C ARG A 252 5.01 -28.17 1.07
N ASP A 253 4.77 -27.83 2.34
CA ASP A 253 4.29 -28.80 3.33
C ASP A 253 2.83 -29.19 3.07
N ILE A 254 1.97 -28.24 2.74
CA ILE A 254 0.60 -28.51 2.27
C ILE A 254 0.62 -29.44 1.06
N GLN A 255 1.47 -29.16 0.06
CA GLN A 255 1.63 -30.03 -1.11
C GLN A 255 2.03 -31.45 -0.74
N ARG A 256 3.01 -31.61 0.15
CA ARG A 256 3.49 -32.93 0.63
C ARG A 256 2.41 -33.69 1.38
N GLN A 257 1.68 -33.03 2.29
CA GLN A 257 0.60 -33.65 3.05
C GLN A 257 -0.54 -34.14 2.17
N ILE A 258 -0.97 -33.33 1.20
CA ILE A 258 -2.03 -33.70 0.26
C ILE A 258 -1.55 -34.83 -0.66
N ALA A 259 -0.33 -34.76 -1.20
CA ALA A 259 0.23 -35.82 -2.04
C ALA A 259 0.31 -37.15 -1.28
N ALA A 260 0.78 -37.14 -0.03
CA ALA A 260 0.84 -38.34 0.81
C ALA A 260 -0.55 -38.92 1.10
N LYS A 261 -1.57 -38.06 1.31
CA LYS A 261 -2.96 -38.50 1.51
C LYS A 261 -3.52 -39.22 0.28
N PHE A 262 -3.26 -38.68 -0.92
CA PHE A 262 -3.69 -39.30 -2.18
C PHE A 262 -2.94 -40.61 -2.45
N ALA A 263 -1.62 -40.64 -2.19
CA ALA A 263 -0.81 -41.85 -2.32
C ALA A 263 -1.31 -42.98 -1.39
N ARG A 264 -1.57 -42.69 -0.11
CA ARG A 264 -2.14 -43.67 0.84
C ARG A 264 -3.50 -44.20 0.42
N ALA A 265 -4.29 -43.39 -0.27
CA ALA A 265 -5.60 -43.80 -0.77
C ALA A 265 -5.55 -44.44 -2.17
N ASN A 266 -4.35 -44.69 -2.74
CA ASN A 266 -4.14 -45.17 -4.10
C ASN A 266 -4.92 -44.35 -5.16
N MET A 267 -5.05 -43.04 -4.93
CA MET A 267 -5.75 -42.14 -5.85
C MET A 267 -4.76 -41.27 -6.63
N PRO A 268 -4.97 -41.09 -7.94
CA PRO A 268 -4.16 -40.15 -8.70
C PRO A 268 -4.48 -38.71 -8.28
N LEU A 269 -3.43 -37.93 -8.03
CA LEU A 269 -3.53 -36.50 -7.76
C LEU A 269 -3.96 -35.71 -9.03
N ASN A 270 -3.88 -36.34 -10.21
CA ASN A 270 -4.27 -35.84 -11.55
C ASN A 270 -4.19 -34.32 -11.70
N LEU A 271 -3.02 -33.86 -12.14
CA LEU A 271 -2.60 -32.46 -12.15
C LEU A 271 -2.72 -31.77 -13.51
N LYS A 272 -3.50 -32.31 -14.45
CA LYS A 272 -3.82 -31.56 -15.68
C LYS A 272 -4.43 -30.21 -15.32
#